data_AF-A0A1I8EKR3-F1
#
_entry.id   AF-A0A1I8EKR3-F1
#
_cell.length_a   1.000
_cell.length_b   1.000
_cell.length_c   1.000
_cell.angle_alpha   90.00
_cell.angle_beta   90.00
_cell.angle_gamma   90.00
#
_symmetry.space_group_name_H-M   'P 1'
#
loop_
_entity.id
_entity.type
_entity.pdbx_description
1 polymer ?
#
loop_
_entity_poly.entity_id
_entity_poly.type
_entity_poly.pdbx_seq_one_letter_code
_entity_poly.pdbx_strand_id
1 'polypeptide(L)'
;MCNTVALSTASLLLLILLVSFGRDIHAIVCTYMGERHNNGDRWLVRSAFIIECHVYLDGSWRADVVACQTPEGVEMHDGDETVENDIKFHCVKLPSGGYQMQKQYIIRNITCEGHGFGEWWVSRRNFNKTCTSTGTHIVNCLTDTGIPITLNTSVTLNGTRYNCILRSDGVVTLTRDFPRNLRTVSKTGQIYCTVNGIRKKTGETWIEDTNFIKKCNERAAITIEACIADGLIIDLNSKVTRNGKLLTASLILGSI
;
A
#
# COMPACT_ATOMS: atom_id res chain seq x y z
N MET A 1 -53.32 -9.08 -56.79
CA MET A 1 -54.30 -9.75 -55.91
C MET A 1 -53.74 -9.66 -54.50
N CYS A 2 -54.36 -8.84 -53.66
CA CYS A 2 -53.93 -8.57 -52.29
C CYS A 2 -54.75 -9.47 -51.37
N ASN A 3 -54.12 -10.41 -50.67
CA ASN A 3 -54.82 -11.33 -49.76
C ASN A 3 -54.80 -10.73 -48.36
N THR A 4 -55.92 -10.10 -47.99
CA THR A 4 -56.21 -9.67 -46.63
C THR A 4 -56.53 -10.91 -45.78
N VAL A 5 -55.62 -11.30 -44.88
CA VAL A 5 -55.87 -12.36 -43.91
C VAL A 5 -56.64 -11.76 -42.74
N ALA A 6 -57.93 -12.07 -42.65
CA ALA A 6 -58.76 -11.73 -41.51
C ALA A 6 -58.45 -12.67 -40.35
N LEU A 7 -57.68 -12.19 -39.37
CA LEU A 7 -57.44 -12.89 -38.11
C LEU A 7 -58.67 -12.75 -37.19
N SER A 8 -59.29 -13.88 -36.86
CA SER A 8 -60.40 -13.97 -35.90
C SER A 8 -59.96 -13.48 -34.51
N THR A 9 -60.83 -12.75 -33.82
CA THR A 9 -60.61 -12.23 -32.46
C THR A 9 -60.30 -13.35 -31.45
N ALA A 10 -60.75 -14.58 -31.71
CA ALA A 10 -60.44 -15.76 -30.92
C ALA A 10 -58.96 -16.19 -31.04
N SER A 11 -58.35 -16.02 -32.21
CA SER A 11 -56.94 -16.33 -32.44
C SER A 11 -56.00 -15.30 -31.79
N LEU A 12 -56.46 -14.06 -31.65
CA LEU A 12 -55.71 -13.00 -30.94
C LEU A 12 -55.71 -13.22 -29.42
N LEU A 13 -56.84 -13.65 -28.85
CA LEU A 13 -56.98 -14.00 -27.42
C LEU A 13 -56.13 -15.21 -27.03
N LEU A 14 -56.02 -16.23 -27.90
CA LEU A 14 -55.20 -17.40 -27.65
C LEU A 14 -53.69 -17.08 -27.66
N LEU A 15 -53.24 -16.13 -28.50
CA LEU A 15 -51.86 -15.64 -28.46
C LEU A 15 -51.57 -14.81 -27.20
N ILE A 16 -52.51 -13.98 -26.73
CA ILE A 16 -52.32 -13.17 -25.51
C ILE A 16 -52.27 -14.05 -24.24
N LEU A 17 -53.00 -15.18 -24.22
CA LEU A 17 -52.93 -16.16 -23.13
C LEU A 17 -51.64 -16.99 -23.12
N LEU A 18 -50.98 -17.19 -24.27
CA LEU A 18 -49.69 -17.89 -24.33
C LEU A 18 -48.50 -16.98 -23.96
N VAL A 19 -48.62 -15.66 -24.14
CA VAL A 19 -47.55 -14.69 -23.79
C VAL A 19 -47.55 -14.34 -22.29
N SER A 20 -48.61 -14.65 -21.54
CA SER A 20 -48.73 -14.34 -20.11
C SER A 20 -48.20 -15.42 -19.15
N PHE A 21 -47.68 -16.55 -19.67
CA PHE A 21 -46.98 -17.57 -18.88
C PHE A 21 -45.47 -17.61 -19.13
N GLY A 22 -44.89 -16.47 -19.52
CA GLY A 22 -43.47 -16.24 -19.28
C GLY A 22 -43.26 -16.15 -17.77
N ARG A 23 -43.18 -17.29 -17.08
CA ARG A 23 -42.59 -17.34 -15.74
C ARG A 23 -41.21 -16.72 -15.87
N ASP A 24 -40.99 -15.56 -15.26
CA ASP A 24 -39.64 -15.09 -15.00
C ASP A 24 -38.94 -16.18 -14.20
N ILE A 25 -38.17 -17.02 -14.89
CA ILE A 25 -37.24 -17.96 -14.26
C ILE A 25 -36.13 -17.08 -13.69
N HIS A 26 -36.40 -16.51 -12.52
CA HIS A 26 -35.38 -15.90 -11.72
C HIS A 26 -34.41 -17.02 -11.34
N ALA A 27 -33.24 -17.02 -11.99
CA ALA A 27 -32.15 -17.91 -11.58
C ALA A 27 -31.91 -17.69 -10.08
N ILE A 28 -32.08 -18.76 -9.30
CA ILE A 28 -31.89 -18.73 -7.86
C ILE A 28 -30.40 -18.75 -7.60
N VAL A 29 -29.92 -17.71 -6.93
CA VAL A 29 -28.50 -17.41 -6.70
C VAL A 29 -28.33 -16.92 -5.27
N CYS A 30 -27.15 -17.11 -4.69
CA CYS A 30 -26.82 -16.44 -3.44
C CYS A 30 -26.68 -14.94 -3.70
N THR A 31 -27.25 -14.13 -2.81
CA THR A 31 -27.08 -12.67 -2.85
C THR A 31 -26.28 -12.23 -1.65
N TYR A 32 -24.96 -12.07 -1.81
CA TYR A 32 -24.04 -11.71 -0.74
C TYR A 32 -23.54 -10.27 -0.94
N MET A 33 -23.82 -9.39 0.03
CA MET A 33 -23.46 -7.96 -0.04
C MET A 33 -23.90 -7.23 -1.34
N GLY A 34 -24.99 -7.69 -1.97
CA GLY A 34 -25.51 -7.13 -3.22
C GLY A 34 -24.93 -7.78 -4.49
N GLU A 35 -23.93 -8.64 -4.38
CA GLU A 35 -23.42 -9.44 -5.49
C GLU A 35 -24.17 -10.77 -5.62
N ARG A 36 -24.32 -11.23 -6.86
CA ARG A 36 -25.04 -12.47 -7.21
C ARG A 36 -24.02 -13.56 -7.51
N HIS A 37 -24.14 -14.70 -6.83
CA HIS A 37 -23.26 -15.86 -6.97
C HIS A 37 -24.08 -17.11 -7.31
N ASN A 38 -23.64 -17.86 -8.30
CA ASN A 38 -24.24 -19.14 -8.67
C ASN A 38 -23.95 -20.21 -7.61
N ASN A 39 -24.75 -21.27 -7.63
CA ASN A 39 -24.51 -22.43 -6.78
C ASN A 39 -23.11 -23.01 -7.02
N GLY A 40 -22.34 -23.24 -5.95
CA GLY A 40 -20.96 -23.71 -5.99
C GLY A 40 -19.92 -22.63 -6.26
N ASP A 41 -20.32 -21.38 -6.51
CA ASP A 41 -19.35 -20.28 -6.62
C ASP A 41 -18.59 -20.13 -5.30
N ARG A 42 -17.27 -19.96 -5.42
CA ARG A 42 -16.36 -19.72 -4.29
C ARG A 42 -15.66 -18.38 -4.47
N TRP A 43 -15.60 -17.58 -3.41
CA TRP A 43 -14.95 -16.27 -3.45
C TRP A 43 -14.27 -15.90 -2.14
N LEU A 44 -13.25 -15.06 -2.24
CA LEU A 44 -12.46 -14.59 -1.11
C LEU A 44 -13.07 -13.33 -0.50
N VAL A 45 -13.26 -13.34 0.82
CA VAL A 45 -13.76 -12.21 1.60
C VAL A 45 -12.72 -11.81 2.65
N ARG A 46 -12.53 -10.49 2.80
CA ARG A 46 -11.57 -9.89 3.76
C ARG A 46 -10.14 -10.44 3.63
N SER A 47 -9.78 -10.88 2.43
CA SER A 47 -8.46 -11.45 2.09
C SER A 47 -8.06 -12.66 2.95
N ALA A 48 -9.03 -13.39 3.54
CA ALA A 48 -8.71 -14.50 4.45
C ALA A 48 -9.76 -15.61 4.52
N PHE A 49 -10.99 -15.39 4.05
CA PHE A 49 -12.08 -16.36 4.21
C PHE A 49 -12.68 -16.69 2.85
N ILE A 50 -12.72 -17.98 2.51
CA ILE A 50 -13.36 -18.46 1.30
C ILE A 50 -14.82 -18.79 1.64
N ILE A 51 -15.74 -18.12 0.95
CA ILE A 51 -17.17 -18.38 1.05
C ILE A 51 -17.59 -19.24 -0.13
N GLU A 52 -18.51 -20.18 0.10
CA GLU A 52 -19.18 -20.96 -0.94
C GLU A 52 -20.69 -20.72 -0.93
N CYS A 53 -21.28 -20.59 -2.11
CA CYS A 53 -22.72 -20.48 -2.30
C CYS A 53 -23.38 -21.87 -2.42
N HIS A 54 -24.38 -22.12 -1.58
CA HIS A 54 -25.23 -23.30 -1.67
C HIS A 54 -26.68 -22.90 -1.92
N VAL A 55 -27.23 -23.26 -3.08
CA VAL A 55 -28.63 -23.04 -3.47
C VAL A 55 -29.40 -24.35 -3.36
N TYR A 56 -30.52 -24.32 -2.65
CA TYR A 56 -31.39 -25.47 -2.43
C TYR A 56 -32.56 -25.50 -3.42
N LEU A 57 -33.17 -26.68 -3.58
CA LEU A 57 -34.26 -26.92 -4.53
C LEU A 57 -35.52 -26.08 -4.24
N ASP A 58 -35.74 -25.71 -2.99
CA ASP A 58 -36.86 -24.85 -2.55
C ASP A 58 -36.62 -23.36 -2.85
N GLY A 59 -35.46 -23.03 -3.39
CA GLY A 59 -35.05 -21.68 -3.71
C GLY A 59 -34.40 -20.92 -2.56
N SER A 60 -34.31 -21.53 -1.37
CA SER A 60 -33.48 -21.01 -0.30
C SER A 60 -32.01 -21.14 -0.67
N TRP A 61 -31.15 -20.32 -0.06
CA TRP A 61 -29.72 -20.38 -0.28
C TRP A 61 -28.96 -20.04 1.00
N ARG A 62 -27.70 -20.49 1.08
CA ARG A 62 -26.75 -20.13 2.13
C ARG A 62 -25.39 -19.79 1.51
N ALA A 63 -24.68 -18.88 2.16
CA ALA A 63 -23.32 -18.50 1.82
C ALA A 63 -22.47 -18.69 3.07
N ASP A 64 -21.74 -19.80 3.13
CA ASP A 64 -21.01 -20.24 4.31
C ASP A 64 -19.51 -20.08 4.10
N VAL A 65 -18.78 -19.73 5.16
CA VAL A 65 -17.32 -19.80 5.11
C VAL A 65 -16.93 -21.27 5.12
N VAL A 66 -16.19 -21.71 4.11
CA VAL A 66 -15.80 -23.12 3.93
C VAL A 66 -14.31 -23.37 4.21
N ALA A 67 -13.48 -22.34 4.08
CA ALA A 67 -12.04 -22.41 4.32
C ALA A 67 -11.45 -21.04 4.66
N CYS A 68 -10.26 -21.02 5.23
CA CYS A 68 -9.40 -19.84 5.30
C CYS A 68 -8.44 -19.81 4.10
N GLN A 69 -7.89 -18.63 3.79
CA GLN A 69 -6.80 -18.48 2.84
C GLN A 69 -5.67 -17.63 3.45
N THR A 70 -4.44 -18.06 3.28
CA THR A 70 -3.26 -17.29 3.69
C THR A 70 -2.93 -16.14 2.72
N PRO A 71 -2.04 -15.20 3.09
CA PRO A 71 -1.60 -14.15 2.18
C PRO A 71 -0.93 -14.65 0.90
N GLU A 72 -0.23 -15.79 0.93
CA GLU A 72 0.36 -16.40 -0.28
C GLU A 72 -0.63 -17.23 -1.09
N GLY A 73 -1.89 -17.32 -0.65
CA GLY A 73 -2.99 -17.95 -1.38
C GLY A 73 -3.26 -19.41 -1.01
N VAL A 74 -2.62 -19.94 0.04
CA VAL A 74 -2.83 -21.32 0.51
C VAL A 74 -4.20 -21.44 1.16
N GLU A 75 -5.03 -22.33 0.64
CA GLU A 75 -6.33 -22.68 1.22
C GLU A 75 -6.15 -23.61 2.43
N MET A 76 -6.84 -23.31 3.53
CA MET A 76 -6.75 -24.01 4.81
C MET A 76 -8.14 -24.39 5.32
N HIS A 77 -8.33 -25.65 5.70
CA HIS A 77 -9.56 -26.16 6.30
C HIS A 77 -9.50 -26.12 7.84
N ASP A 78 -10.57 -26.54 8.49
CA ASP A 78 -10.67 -26.55 9.96
C ASP A 78 -9.57 -27.42 10.59
N GLY A 79 -8.80 -26.81 11.48
CA GLY A 79 -7.66 -27.43 12.17
C GLY A 79 -6.34 -27.39 11.38
N ASP A 80 -6.34 -26.91 10.13
CA ASP A 80 -5.11 -26.80 9.35
C ASP A 80 -4.18 -25.73 9.94
N GLU A 81 -2.89 -26.06 9.96
CA GLU A 81 -1.81 -25.16 10.35
C GLU A 81 -0.77 -25.06 9.23
N THR A 82 -0.28 -23.85 8.97
CA THR A 82 0.83 -23.63 8.04
C THR A 82 1.70 -22.47 8.52
N VAL A 83 2.92 -22.36 7.99
CA VAL A 83 3.85 -21.27 8.31
C VAL A 83 4.20 -20.54 7.03
N GLU A 84 3.93 -19.23 6.99
CA GLU A 84 4.35 -18.35 5.91
C GLU A 84 5.05 -17.13 6.49
N ASN A 85 6.25 -16.82 5.98
CA ASN A 85 7.03 -15.66 6.43
C ASN A 85 7.16 -15.57 7.96
N ASP A 86 7.40 -16.72 8.61
CA ASP A 86 7.49 -16.90 10.07
C ASP A 86 6.25 -16.48 10.87
N ILE A 87 5.10 -16.48 10.21
CA ILE A 87 3.79 -16.41 10.84
C ILE A 87 3.21 -17.81 10.75
N LYS A 88 2.98 -18.44 11.90
CA LYS A 88 2.18 -19.66 11.97
C LYS A 88 0.70 -19.26 11.89
N PHE A 89 0.04 -19.72 10.84
CA PHE A 89 -1.40 -19.59 10.65
C PHE A 89 -2.09 -20.86 11.13
N HIS A 90 -3.26 -20.70 11.73
CA HIS A 90 -4.14 -21.79 12.14
C HIS A 90 -5.58 -21.41 11.82
N CYS A 91 -6.25 -22.22 11.00
CA CYS A 91 -7.64 -21.99 10.60
C CYS A 91 -8.57 -22.76 11.53
N VAL A 92 -9.45 -22.06 12.25
CA VAL A 92 -10.29 -22.67 13.28
C VAL A 92 -11.75 -22.38 13.02
N LYS A 93 -12.57 -23.43 12.97
CA LYS A 93 -14.03 -23.29 12.99
C LYS A 93 -14.52 -23.04 14.41
N LEU A 94 -15.19 -21.92 14.62
CA LEU A 94 -15.80 -21.54 15.88
C LEU A 94 -17.07 -22.37 16.13
N PRO A 95 -17.46 -22.59 17.40
CA PRO A 95 -18.72 -23.26 17.75
C PRO A 95 -19.98 -22.60 17.16
N SER A 96 -19.91 -21.29 16.86
CA SER A 96 -20.97 -20.54 16.18
C SER A 96 -21.11 -20.85 14.69
N GLY A 97 -20.21 -21.66 14.12
CA GLY A 97 -20.17 -22.02 12.70
C GLY A 97 -19.30 -21.10 11.83
N GLY A 98 -18.87 -19.94 12.34
CA GLY A 98 -17.92 -19.05 11.66
C GLY A 98 -16.48 -19.58 11.71
N TYR A 99 -15.58 -18.98 10.92
CA TYR A 99 -14.16 -19.32 10.94
C TYR A 99 -13.32 -18.17 11.51
N GLN A 100 -12.18 -18.53 12.10
CA GLN A 100 -11.18 -17.59 12.58
C GLN A 100 -9.80 -18.00 12.08
N MET A 101 -9.10 -17.06 11.42
CA MET A 101 -7.68 -17.18 11.11
C MET A 101 -6.87 -16.70 12.32
N GLN A 102 -6.27 -17.64 13.05
CA GLN A 102 -5.34 -17.34 14.13
C GLN A 102 -3.93 -17.14 13.56
N LYS A 103 -3.21 -16.14 14.10
CA LYS A 103 -1.85 -15.80 13.68
C LYS A 103 -0.93 -15.83 14.89
N GLN A 104 0.11 -16.64 14.83
CA GLN A 104 1.15 -16.70 15.84
C GLN A 104 2.50 -16.37 15.19
N TYR A 105 3.08 -15.27 15.61
CA TYR A 105 4.39 -14.82 15.12
C TYR A 105 5.50 -15.67 15.75
N ILE A 106 6.35 -16.26 14.91
CA ILE A 106 7.53 -16.99 15.36
C ILE A 106 8.60 -15.95 15.70
N ILE A 107 8.73 -15.66 17.00
CA ILE A 107 9.68 -14.66 17.50
C ILE A 107 11.10 -15.23 17.38
N ARG A 108 11.85 -14.73 16.41
CA ARG A 108 13.31 -14.86 16.34
C ARG A 108 13.95 -13.66 17.06
N ASN A 109 15.14 -13.84 17.65
CA ASN A 109 15.86 -12.75 18.31
C ASN A 109 16.41 -11.77 17.25
N ILE A 110 15.56 -10.85 16.80
CA ILE A 110 15.80 -9.95 15.66
C ILE A 110 15.74 -8.51 16.11
N THR A 111 16.71 -7.73 15.65
CA THR A 111 16.79 -6.30 15.92
C THR A 111 16.34 -5.52 14.68
N CYS A 112 15.12 -4.96 14.70
CA CYS A 112 14.57 -4.13 13.62
C CYS A 112 14.71 -2.64 13.92
N GLU A 113 15.94 -2.15 14.08
CA GLU A 113 16.19 -0.71 14.39
C GLU A 113 15.46 -0.22 15.67
N GLY A 114 15.11 -1.13 16.59
CA GLY A 114 14.35 -0.82 17.82
C GLY A 114 12.84 -0.97 17.70
N HIS A 115 12.30 -1.38 16.55
CA HIS A 115 10.88 -1.63 16.31
C HIS A 115 10.49 -3.09 16.59
N GLY A 116 9.24 -3.29 16.99
CA GLY A 116 8.66 -4.61 17.29
C GLY A 116 8.31 -5.39 16.03
N PHE A 117 8.21 -6.72 16.14
CA PHE A 117 7.78 -7.59 15.05
C PHE A 117 6.39 -7.20 14.52
N GLY A 118 6.24 -7.08 13.20
CA GLY A 118 4.99 -6.69 12.55
C GLY A 118 4.64 -5.20 12.66
N GLU A 119 5.46 -4.40 13.34
CA GLU A 119 5.35 -2.94 13.35
C GLU A 119 5.68 -2.37 11.96
N TRP A 120 5.11 -1.19 11.68
CA TRP A 120 5.35 -0.42 10.45
C TRP A 120 5.78 0.99 10.80
N TRP A 121 6.77 1.51 10.10
CA TRP A 121 7.27 2.87 10.33
C TRP A 121 7.84 3.50 9.07
N VAL A 122 7.84 4.83 9.02
CA VAL A 122 8.44 5.58 7.92
C VAL A 122 9.87 5.97 8.29
N SER A 123 10.84 5.47 7.54
CA SER A 123 12.25 5.81 7.66
C SER A 123 12.66 6.85 6.61
N ARG A 124 13.41 7.88 7.05
CA ARG A 124 13.95 8.96 6.20
C ARG A 124 12.87 9.62 5.32
N ARG A 125 11.62 9.70 5.78
CA ARG A 125 10.42 10.25 5.10
C ARG A 125 9.97 9.54 3.82
N ASN A 126 10.81 8.71 3.21
CA ASN A 126 10.55 8.18 1.88
C ASN A 126 10.46 6.65 1.83
N PHE A 127 10.69 5.94 2.93
CA PHE A 127 10.63 4.48 2.94
C PHE A 127 9.71 4.00 4.04
N ASN A 128 8.61 3.36 3.66
CA ASN A 128 7.78 2.64 4.61
C ASN A 128 8.41 1.27 4.85
N LYS A 129 8.67 0.96 6.11
CA LYS A 129 9.37 -0.24 6.56
C LYS A 129 8.46 -1.10 7.43
N THR A 130 8.76 -2.39 7.49
CA THR A 130 8.20 -3.31 8.46
C THR A 130 9.28 -4.20 9.05
N CYS A 131 9.04 -4.66 10.27
CA CYS A 131 9.87 -5.66 10.91
C CYS A 131 9.30 -7.04 10.61
N THR A 132 10.05 -7.85 9.88
CA THR A 132 9.74 -9.26 9.65
C THR A 132 10.72 -10.13 10.41
N SER A 133 10.54 -11.42 10.26
CA SER A 133 11.42 -12.47 10.78
C SER A 133 12.78 -12.59 10.09
N THR A 134 13.06 -11.77 9.09
CA THR A 134 14.39 -11.67 8.49
C THR A 134 15.01 -10.30 8.73
N GLY A 135 14.37 -9.46 9.57
CA GLY A 135 14.84 -8.13 9.93
C GLY A 135 13.97 -7.04 9.34
N THR A 136 14.57 -5.87 9.09
CA THR A 136 13.87 -4.72 8.53
C THR A 136 13.70 -4.88 7.01
N HIS A 137 12.46 -4.71 6.52
CA HIS A 137 12.14 -4.69 5.10
C HIS A 137 11.50 -3.37 4.70
N ILE A 138 11.81 -2.87 3.51
CA ILE A 138 11.10 -1.73 2.91
C ILE A 138 9.95 -2.29 2.10
N VAL A 139 8.73 -1.86 2.38
CA VAL A 139 7.51 -2.38 1.73
C VAL A 139 7.04 -1.53 0.56
N ASN A 140 7.32 -0.22 0.62
CA ASN A 140 7.05 0.72 -0.44
C ASN A 140 7.88 1.99 -0.23
N CYS A 141 8.08 2.75 -1.30
CA CYS A 141 8.58 4.12 -1.18
C CYS A 141 7.41 5.08 -0.96
N LEU A 142 7.72 6.27 -0.46
CA LEU A 142 6.80 7.39 -0.33
C LEU A 142 7.35 8.58 -1.13
N THR A 143 6.47 9.28 -1.85
CA THR A 143 6.79 10.56 -2.48
C THR A 143 7.06 11.63 -1.42
N ASP A 144 7.49 12.81 -1.85
CA ASP A 144 7.70 13.96 -0.95
C ASP A 144 6.42 14.39 -0.22
N THR A 145 5.25 14.03 -0.76
CA THR A 145 3.93 14.28 -0.17
C THR A 145 3.34 13.07 0.54
N GLY A 146 4.11 11.99 0.72
CA GLY A 146 3.67 10.78 1.43
C GLY A 146 2.83 9.80 0.60
N ILE A 147 2.72 9.97 -0.73
CA ILE A 147 1.96 9.04 -1.58
C ILE A 147 2.76 7.74 -1.74
N PRO A 148 2.15 6.57 -1.48
CA PRO A 148 2.85 5.29 -1.58
C PRO A 148 3.13 4.88 -3.03
N ILE A 149 4.33 4.35 -3.26
CA ILE A 149 4.79 3.77 -4.53
C ILE A 149 5.23 2.33 -4.25
N THR A 150 4.52 1.36 -4.82
CA THR A 150 4.85 -0.06 -4.72
C THR A 150 6.27 -0.33 -5.20
N LEU A 151 6.99 -1.26 -4.57
CA LEU A 151 8.31 -1.68 -5.04
C LEU A 151 8.27 -2.11 -6.52
N ASN A 152 9.35 -1.79 -7.24
CA ASN A 152 9.53 -2.06 -8.67
C ASN A 152 8.50 -1.37 -9.57
N THR A 153 7.87 -0.30 -9.08
CA THR A 153 6.93 0.51 -9.86
C THR A 153 7.34 1.98 -9.90
N SER A 154 6.58 2.77 -10.66
CA SER A 154 6.78 4.20 -10.81
C SER A 154 5.45 4.94 -10.85
N VAL A 155 5.41 6.15 -10.31
CA VAL A 155 4.26 7.06 -10.39
C VAL A 155 4.71 8.41 -10.91
N THR A 156 3.88 9.08 -11.71
CA THR A 156 4.15 10.46 -12.15
C THR A 156 3.21 11.41 -11.45
N LEU A 157 3.77 12.38 -10.73
CA LEU A 157 3.03 13.41 -10.00
C LEU A 157 3.57 14.78 -10.37
N ASN A 158 2.69 15.70 -10.79
CA ASN A 158 3.06 17.07 -11.19
C ASN A 158 4.23 17.08 -12.19
N GLY A 159 4.19 16.17 -13.16
CA GLY A 159 5.24 15.99 -14.17
C GLY A 159 6.48 15.24 -13.69
N THR A 160 6.74 15.12 -12.38
CA THR A 160 7.90 14.37 -11.85
C THR A 160 7.57 12.88 -11.77
N ARG A 161 8.36 12.05 -12.44
CA ARG A 161 8.27 10.59 -12.34
C ARG A 161 9.11 10.11 -11.17
N TYR A 162 8.49 9.45 -10.21
CA TYR A 162 9.14 8.79 -9.09
C TYR A 162 9.27 7.31 -9.40
N ASN A 163 10.45 6.72 -9.22
CA ASN A 163 10.65 5.28 -9.38
C ASN A 163 11.13 4.68 -8.07
N CYS A 164 10.44 3.65 -7.58
CA CYS A 164 10.81 2.89 -6.40
C CYS A 164 11.33 1.53 -6.83
N ILE A 165 12.65 1.32 -6.83
CA ILE A 165 13.28 0.12 -7.41
C ILE A 165 14.02 -0.65 -6.33
N LEU A 166 13.67 -1.93 -6.16
CA LEU A 166 14.47 -2.90 -5.42
C LEU A 166 15.55 -3.44 -6.36
N ARG A 167 16.81 -3.15 -6.03
CA ARG A 167 17.96 -3.64 -6.79
C ARG A 167 18.27 -5.09 -6.40
N SER A 168 19.03 -5.79 -7.25
CA SER A 168 19.43 -7.18 -7.03
C SER A 168 20.31 -7.39 -5.78
N ASP A 169 20.95 -6.34 -5.29
CA ASP A 169 21.75 -6.32 -4.06
C ASP A 169 20.89 -6.10 -2.79
N GLY A 170 19.57 -6.06 -2.92
CA GLY A 170 18.62 -5.84 -1.82
C GLY A 170 18.42 -4.37 -1.44
N VAL A 171 19.10 -3.44 -2.10
CA VAL A 171 18.95 -2.01 -1.82
C VAL A 171 17.72 -1.45 -2.54
N VAL A 172 16.81 -0.83 -1.80
CA VAL A 172 15.70 -0.07 -2.38
C VAL A 172 16.14 1.36 -2.66
N THR A 173 15.89 1.82 -3.88
CA THR A 173 16.20 3.18 -4.33
C THR A 173 14.94 3.92 -4.75
N LEU A 174 14.85 5.19 -4.37
CA LEU A 174 13.84 6.12 -4.85
C LEU A 174 14.50 7.17 -5.76
N THR A 175 14.20 7.13 -7.06
CA THR A 175 14.69 8.14 -8.02
C THR A 175 13.57 9.07 -8.45
N ARG A 176 13.94 10.29 -8.84
CA ARG A 176 13.03 11.33 -9.35
C ARG A 176 13.52 11.75 -10.74
N ASP A 177 12.76 11.41 -11.77
CA ASP A 177 13.00 11.85 -13.13
C ASP A 177 12.09 13.05 -13.43
N PHE A 178 12.73 14.21 -13.62
CA PHE A 178 12.02 15.39 -14.09
C PHE A 178 11.87 15.30 -15.61
N PRO A 179 10.71 15.67 -16.18
CA PRO A 179 10.51 15.65 -17.61
C PRO A 179 11.50 16.66 -18.18
N ARG A 180 12.46 16.17 -18.97
CA ARG A 180 13.42 17.02 -19.67
C ARG A 180 12.66 17.83 -20.72
N ASN A 181 12.19 19.01 -20.34
CA ASN A 181 12.15 20.12 -21.28
C ASN A 181 13.61 20.50 -21.58
N LEU A 182 14.23 19.74 -22.49
CA LEU A 182 15.45 20.13 -23.18
C LEU A 182 15.11 21.31 -24.11
N ARG A 183 14.83 22.47 -23.52
CA ARG A 183 15.40 23.69 -24.09
C ARG A 183 16.81 23.72 -23.55
N THR A 184 17.76 23.33 -24.40
CA THR A 184 19.16 23.69 -24.28
C THR A 184 19.28 25.21 -24.25
N VAL A 185 18.96 25.82 -23.10
CA VAL A 185 19.59 27.08 -22.72
C VAL A 185 20.92 26.66 -22.14
N SER A 186 21.98 27.05 -22.84
CA SER A 186 23.36 26.88 -22.45
C SER A 186 23.53 26.98 -20.93
N LYS A 187 24.14 25.94 -20.33
CA LYS A 187 24.74 26.03 -18.99
C LYS A 187 25.78 27.16 -19.04
N THR A 188 25.37 28.35 -18.63
CA THR A 188 26.29 29.39 -18.15
C THR A 188 25.54 30.28 -17.15
N GLY A 189 24.97 29.65 -16.13
CA GLY A 189 24.58 30.32 -14.90
C GLY A 189 24.96 29.41 -13.76
N GLN A 190 26.12 29.64 -13.14
CA GLN A 190 26.51 28.92 -11.93
C GLN A 190 25.40 29.15 -10.90
N ILE A 191 24.72 28.08 -10.48
CA ILE A 191 23.64 28.12 -9.48
C ILE A 191 24.30 28.34 -8.12
N TYR A 192 23.81 29.31 -7.35
CA TYR A 192 24.36 29.70 -6.04
C TYR A 192 23.24 30.05 -5.08
N CYS A 193 23.47 29.83 -3.78
CA CYS A 193 22.64 30.38 -2.72
C CYS A 193 23.20 31.73 -2.30
N THR A 194 22.34 32.67 -1.90
CA THR A 194 22.78 33.94 -1.31
C THR A 194 22.53 33.90 0.20
N VAL A 195 23.60 33.99 0.98
CA VAL A 195 23.56 33.98 2.44
C VAL A 195 24.19 35.28 2.91
N ASN A 196 23.40 36.18 3.52
CA ASN A 196 23.88 37.48 3.99
C ASN A 196 24.67 38.26 2.92
N GLY A 197 24.19 38.21 1.67
CA GLY A 197 24.85 38.85 0.52
C GLY A 197 26.03 38.06 -0.09
N ILE A 198 26.47 36.96 0.53
CA ILE A 198 27.56 36.12 0.03
C ILE A 198 27.00 35.00 -0.85
N ARG A 199 27.59 34.83 -2.03
CA ARG A 199 27.25 33.75 -2.97
C ARG A 199 27.95 32.45 -2.55
N LYS A 200 27.15 31.44 -2.23
CA LYS A 200 27.58 30.09 -1.89
C LYS A 200 27.36 29.16 -3.08
N LYS A 201 28.41 28.44 -3.49
CA LYS A 201 28.30 27.51 -4.62
C LYS A 201 27.42 26.32 -4.22
N THR A 202 26.77 25.70 -5.19
CA THR A 202 26.11 24.40 -4.97
C THR A 202 27.08 23.39 -4.35
N GLY A 203 26.62 22.70 -3.30
CA GLY A 203 27.41 21.75 -2.51
C GLY A 203 28.22 22.38 -1.38
N GLU A 204 28.39 23.71 -1.37
CA GLU A 204 29.11 24.41 -0.32
C GLU A 204 28.35 24.35 1.00
N THR A 205 29.08 24.04 2.08
CA THR A 205 28.56 23.95 3.44
C THR A 205 29.12 25.08 4.29
N TRP A 206 28.34 25.58 5.24
CA TRP A 206 28.79 26.59 6.22
C TRP A 206 28.12 26.38 7.57
N ILE A 207 28.75 26.90 8.61
CA ILE A 207 28.19 26.93 9.96
C ILE A 207 27.41 28.23 10.12
N GLU A 208 26.14 28.13 10.49
CA GLU A 208 25.29 29.25 10.88
C GLU A 208 25.00 29.17 12.38
N ASP A 209 25.03 30.32 13.06
CA ASP A 209 24.72 30.50 14.48
C ASP A 209 25.41 29.49 15.41
N THR A 210 26.65 29.11 15.05
CA THR A 210 27.54 28.11 15.70
C THR A 210 26.99 26.69 15.86
N ASN A 211 25.71 26.47 15.54
CA ASN A 211 24.97 25.26 15.89
C ASN A 211 24.41 24.53 14.67
N PHE A 212 24.44 25.10 13.47
CA PHE A 212 23.84 24.49 12.28
C PHE A 212 24.84 24.42 11.13
N ILE A 213 25.09 23.22 10.63
CA ILE A 213 25.79 23.02 9.37
C ILE A 213 24.74 23.10 8.26
N LYS A 214 24.80 24.15 7.45
CA LYS A 214 23.92 24.38 6.31
C LYS A 214 24.64 24.05 5.01
N LYS A 215 23.87 23.77 3.96
CA LYS A 215 24.34 23.43 2.62
C LYS A 215 23.51 24.13 1.56
N CYS A 216 24.16 24.61 0.51
CA CYS A 216 23.48 25.03 -0.70
C CYS A 216 23.22 23.82 -1.59
N ASN A 217 21.95 23.43 -1.76
CA ASN A 217 21.62 22.27 -2.57
C ASN A 217 21.61 22.60 -4.08
N GLU A 218 21.42 21.57 -4.91
CA GLU A 218 21.45 21.68 -6.38
C GLU A 218 20.33 22.56 -6.97
N ARG A 219 19.34 22.94 -6.16
CA ARG A 219 18.23 23.82 -6.54
C ARG A 219 18.38 25.25 -6.01
N ALA A 220 19.59 25.64 -5.56
CA ALA A 220 19.85 26.91 -4.86
C ALA A 220 19.00 27.11 -3.59
N ALA A 221 18.57 26.03 -2.93
CA ALA A 221 17.92 26.11 -1.63
C ALA A 221 18.92 25.83 -0.51
N ILE A 222 18.79 26.60 0.57
CA ILE A 222 19.58 26.44 1.79
C ILE A 222 18.92 25.34 2.64
N THR A 223 19.66 24.26 2.91
CA THR A 223 19.19 23.14 3.74
C THR A 223 20.10 22.96 4.95
N ILE A 224 19.57 22.51 6.08
CA ILE A 224 20.39 22.06 7.22
C ILE A 224 20.85 20.63 6.93
N GLU A 225 22.11 20.32 7.19
CA GLU A 225 22.73 19.01 7.00
C GLU A 225 22.98 18.31 8.35
N ALA A 226 23.44 19.07 9.35
CA ALA A 226 23.70 18.57 10.70
C ALA A 226 23.65 19.72 11.74
N CYS A 227 23.61 19.37 13.02
CA CYS A 227 23.76 20.32 14.12
C CYS A 227 25.11 20.17 14.81
N ILE A 228 25.60 21.23 15.45
CA ILE A 228 26.76 21.21 16.33
C ILE A 228 26.26 21.47 17.75
N ALA A 229 26.57 20.56 18.68
CA ALA A 229 26.30 20.74 20.10
C ALA A 229 27.47 20.20 20.92
N ASP A 230 27.95 21.00 21.87
CA ASP A 230 29.13 20.68 22.71
C ASP A 230 30.36 20.24 21.89
N GLY A 231 30.56 20.87 20.72
CA GLY A 231 31.65 20.56 19.79
C GLY A 231 31.52 19.23 19.05
N LEU A 232 30.36 18.55 19.13
CA LEU A 232 30.05 17.34 18.37
C LEU A 232 29.12 17.68 17.19
N ILE A 233 29.42 17.11 16.02
CA ILE A 233 28.49 17.11 14.88
C ILE A 233 27.47 16.00 15.10
N ILE A 234 26.19 16.36 15.12
CA ILE A 234 25.05 15.46 15.30
C ILE A 234 24.22 15.50 14.03
N ASP A 235 24.12 14.35 13.35
CA ASP A 235 23.30 14.21 12.15
C ASP A 235 21.83 14.53 12.45
N LEU A 236 21.15 15.14 11.48
CA LEU A 236 19.74 15.48 11.64
C LEU A 236 18.87 14.26 11.95
N ASN A 237 17.93 14.45 12.88
CA ASN A 237 17.04 13.43 13.45
C ASN A 237 17.77 12.30 14.19
N SER A 238 19.03 12.52 14.57
CA SER A 238 19.80 11.62 15.43
C SER A 238 19.88 12.15 16.86
N LYS A 239 20.14 11.22 17.77
CA LYS A 239 20.35 11.49 19.20
C LYS A 239 21.70 10.94 19.63
N VAL A 240 22.46 11.72 20.39
CA VAL A 240 23.76 11.32 20.94
C VAL A 240 23.82 11.69 22.41
N THR A 241 24.36 10.81 23.24
CA THR A 241 24.59 11.09 24.67
C THR A 241 26.05 11.49 24.88
N ARG A 242 26.29 12.66 25.48
CA ARG A 242 27.64 13.14 25.84
C ARG A 242 27.61 13.74 27.23
N ASN A 243 28.57 13.38 28.08
CA ASN A 243 28.67 13.85 29.47
C ASN A 243 27.35 13.70 30.29
N GLY A 244 26.62 12.60 30.05
CA GLY A 244 25.34 12.34 30.73
C GLY A 244 24.14 13.16 30.20
N LYS A 245 24.33 14.01 29.19
CA LYS A 245 23.27 14.79 28.54
C LYS A 245 22.88 14.18 27.20
N LEU A 246 21.58 13.99 26.97
CA LEU A 246 21.04 13.61 25.66
C LEU A 246 20.96 14.84 24.77
N LEU A 247 21.68 14.82 23.65
CA LEU A 247 21.66 15.86 22.62
C LEU A 247 20.89 15.32 21.41
N THR A 248 19.93 16.10 20.92
CA THR A 248 19.09 15.74 19.78
C THR A 248 19.16 16.82 18.73
N ALA A 249 19.48 16.46 17.49
CA ALA A 249 19.36 17.35 16.34
C ALA A 249 18.02 17.10 15.67
N SER A 250 17.10 18.06 15.65
CA SER A 250 15.80 17.88 15.01
C SER A 250 15.37 19.14 14.27
N LEU A 251 14.83 18.96 13.08
CA LEU A 251 14.11 20.01 12.36
C LEU A 251 12.74 20.17 13.00
N ILE A 252 12.60 21.09 13.95
CA ILE A 252 11.28 21.53 14.37
C ILE A 252 10.75 22.38 13.22
N LEU A 253 9.70 21.89 12.56
CA LEU A 253 8.88 22.72 11.67
C LEU A 253 8.24 23.79 12.57
N GLY A 254 8.93 24.93 12.72
CA GLY A 254 8.37 26.10 13.36
C GLY A 254 7.15 26.53 12.58
N SER A 255 6.01 26.52 13.27
CA SER A 255 4.76 27.16 12.88
C SER A 255 5.05 28.55 12.32
N ILE A 256 4.60 28.78 11.09
CA ILE A 256 4.29 30.14 10.61
C ILE A 256 3.05 30.60 11.36
#